data_AF-A0A9E3E591-F1
#
_entry.id   AF-A0A9E3E591-F1
#
_cell.length_a   1.000
_cell.length_b   1.000
_cell.length_c   1.000
_cell.angle_alpha   90.00
_cell.angle_beta   90.00
_cell.angle_gamma   90.00
#
_symmetry.space_group_name_H-M   'P 1'
#
loop_
_entity.id
_entity.type
_entity.pdbx_description
1 polymer ?
#
loop_
_entity_poly.entity_id
_entity_poly.type
_entity_poly.pdbx_seq_one_letter_code
_entity_poly.pdbx_strand_id
1 'polypeptide(L)'
;MTRVAINHPVFATMVMVALSVLGIFSYQRLRVEAMPEIQFPFVSVYVQYPGASPEQIENDVAKPIENAVNQVAGVKRLLSASYEGFGWTWIEFRLNVDQNRVVQETRDKIAQIRATFPRDVKDPVVTRGGDENDQPVAFYALVGEGRSARDLTALAEQVVQKGLERVNGVGRVTLGGKVTRQIQVRVDSARLIALGLTVDQVVAALKAANVSVAVGSLENRSAEAIVRVDGR
;
A
#
# COMPACT_ATOMS: atom_id res chain seq x y z
N MET A 1 -56.39 27.89 -9.75
CA MET A 1 -56.09 26.51 -9.29
C MET A 1 -57.36 25.79 -8.82
N THR A 2 -58.04 26.23 -7.74
CA THR A 2 -59.23 25.56 -7.18
C THR A 2 -60.42 25.47 -8.15
N ARG A 3 -60.72 26.52 -8.90
CA ARG A 3 -61.87 26.57 -9.84
C ARG A 3 -61.76 25.60 -11.03
N VAL A 4 -60.53 25.28 -11.48
CA VAL A 4 -60.31 24.30 -12.58
C VAL A 4 -60.43 22.86 -12.07
N ALA A 5 -59.96 22.60 -10.85
CA ALA A 5 -60.08 21.29 -10.21
C ALA A 5 -61.54 20.93 -9.87
N ILE A 6 -62.37 21.92 -9.52
CA ILE A 6 -63.79 21.73 -9.18
C ILE A 6 -64.66 21.52 -10.43
N ASN A 7 -64.38 22.23 -11.54
CA ASN A 7 -65.20 22.15 -12.75
C ASN A 7 -64.91 20.92 -13.63
N HIS A 8 -63.75 20.28 -13.47
CA HIS A 8 -63.36 19.08 -14.22
C HIS A 8 -62.88 17.98 -13.27
N PRO A 9 -63.80 17.34 -12.51
CA PRO A 9 -63.43 16.32 -11.51
C PRO A 9 -62.71 15.13 -12.12
N VAL A 10 -63.05 14.74 -13.36
CA VAL A 10 -62.39 13.65 -14.10
C VAL A 10 -60.94 14.01 -14.48
N PHE A 11 -60.68 15.25 -14.87
CA PHE A 11 -59.32 15.69 -15.19
C PHE A 11 -58.44 15.69 -13.94
N ALA A 12 -58.97 16.18 -12.81
CA ALA A 12 -58.25 16.18 -11.53
C ALA A 12 -57.92 14.77 -11.03
N THR A 13 -58.86 13.82 -11.15
CA THR A 13 -58.63 12.42 -10.75
C THR A 13 -57.62 11.73 -11.66
N MET A 14 -57.66 11.96 -12.98
CA MET A 14 -56.67 11.39 -13.91
C MET A 14 -55.25 11.90 -13.63
N VAL A 15 -55.08 13.19 -13.31
CA VAL A 15 -53.77 13.75 -12.94
C VAL A 15 -53.26 13.14 -11.62
N MET A 16 -54.14 12.98 -10.63
CA MET A 16 -53.80 12.30 -9.37
C MET A 16 -53.36 10.85 -9.58
N VAL A 17 -54.06 10.10 -10.44
CA VAL A 17 -53.71 8.72 -10.78
C VAL A 17 -52.39 8.66 -11.54
N ALA A 18 -52.17 9.57 -12.51
CA ALA A 18 -50.91 9.64 -13.25
C ALA A 18 -49.71 9.93 -12.32
N LEU A 19 -49.85 10.88 -11.39
CA LEU A 19 -48.81 11.17 -10.39
C LEU A 19 -48.59 10.00 -9.42
N SER A 20 -49.66 9.30 -9.03
CA SER A 20 -49.56 8.12 -8.15
C SER A 20 -48.81 6.98 -8.82
N VAL A 21 -49.13 6.67 -10.09
CA VAL A 21 -48.45 5.63 -10.86
C VAL A 21 -46.97 5.99 -11.08
N LEU A 22 -46.68 7.26 -11.41
CA LEU A 22 -45.31 7.75 -11.59
C LEU A 22 -44.52 7.72 -10.28
N GLY A 23 -45.16 8.04 -9.16
CA GLY A 23 -44.59 7.94 -7.82
C GLY A 23 -44.23 6.50 -7.45
N ILE A 24 -45.13 5.54 -7.69
CA ILE A 24 -44.89 4.11 -7.42
C ILE A 24 -43.70 3.60 -8.25
N PHE A 25 -43.66 3.94 -9.54
CA PHE A 25 -42.55 3.54 -10.42
C PHE A 25 -41.22 4.16 -10.01
N SER A 26 -41.23 5.41 -9.56
CA SER A 26 -40.03 6.13 -9.09
C SER A 26 -39.54 5.57 -7.75
N TYR A 27 -40.46 5.23 -6.84
CA TYR A 27 -40.15 4.65 -5.54
C TYR A 27 -39.47 3.28 -5.68
N GLN A 28 -39.94 2.42 -6.59
CA GLN A 28 -39.31 1.12 -6.85
C GLN A 28 -37.92 1.22 -7.50
N ARG A 29 -37.63 2.34 -8.18
CA ARG A 29 -36.34 2.59 -8.82
C ARG A 29 -35.35 3.37 -7.95
N LEU A 30 -35.80 3.91 -6.81
CA LEU A 30 -34.91 4.57 -5.87
C LEU A 30 -34.00 3.51 -5.24
N ARG A 31 -32.70 3.62 -5.50
CA ARG A 31 -31.71 2.81 -4.79
C ARG A 31 -31.69 3.28 -3.34
N VAL A 32 -32.02 2.38 -2.42
CA VAL A 32 -31.85 2.62 -1.00
C VAL A 32 -30.38 2.38 -0.68
N GLU A 33 -29.60 3.45 -0.69
CA GLU A 33 -28.23 3.44 -0.16
C GLU A 33 -28.32 3.56 1.36
N ALA A 34 -28.02 2.49 2.07
CA ALA A 34 -28.09 2.43 3.53
C ALA A 34 -27.08 3.36 4.23
N MET A 35 -26.08 3.85 3.49
CA MET A 35 -25.06 4.79 3.93
C MET A 35 -24.88 5.83 2.82
N PRO A 36 -25.13 7.13 3.06
CA PRO A 36 -24.67 8.15 2.12
C PRO A 36 -23.14 8.07 2.01
N GLU A 37 -22.58 8.29 0.82
CA GLU A 37 -21.13 8.34 0.58
C GLU A 37 -20.49 9.54 1.31
N ILE A 38 -20.32 9.45 2.62
CA ILE A 38 -19.54 10.41 3.40
C ILE A 38 -18.08 9.98 3.30
N GLN A 39 -17.40 10.51 2.29
CA GLN A 39 -15.98 10.25 2.07
C GLN A 39 -15.16 11.08 3.06
N PHE A 40 -14.78 10.48 4.18
CA PHE A 40 -13.85 11.10 5.12
C PHE A 40 -12.43 11.08 4.52
N PRO A 41 -11.77 12.24 4.34
CA PRO A 41 -10.44 12.29 3.76
C PRO A 41 -9.41 11.80 4.78
N PHE A 42 -9.00 10.55 4.65
CA PHE A 42 -7.88 9.98 5.41
C PHE A 42 -6.64 9.86 4.52
N VAL A 43 -5.48 9.96 5.16
CA VAL A 43 -4.18 9.66 4.56
C VAL A 43 -3.43 8.72 5.49
N SER A 44 -2.88 7.66 4.92
CA SER A 44 -2.04 6.70 5.65
C SER A 44 -0.61 6.81 5.16
N VAL A 45 0.32 6.81 6.10
CA VAL A 45 1.76 6.84 5.84
C VAL A 45 2.36 5.61 6.48
N TYR A 46 3.03 4.79 5.68
CA TYR A 46 3.71 3.59 6.14
C TYR A 46 5.21 3.73 5.90
N VAL A 47 6.01 3.44 6.93
CA VAL A 47 7.48 3.55 6.88
C VAL A 47 8.12 2.32 7.47
N GLN A 48 9.12 1.79 6.78
CA GLN A 48 9.90 0.65 7.26
C GLN A 48 11.24 1.14 7.79
N TYR A 49 11.60 0.69 8.99
CA TYR A 49 12.90 0.89 9.59
C TYR A 49 13.40 -0.46 10.14
N PRO A 50 13.93 -1.35 9.26
CA PRO A 50 14.29 -2.70 9.64
C PRO A 50 15.34 -2.72 10.77
N GLY A 51 15.06 -3.47 11.84
CA GLY A 51 15.96 -3.62 12.98
C GLY A 51 15.90 -2.52 14.03
N ALA A 52 15.00 -1.53 13.88
CA ALA A 52 14.75 -0.51 14.90
C ALA A 52 13.70 -0.96 15.92
N SER A 53 13.89 -0.54 17.19
CA SER A 53 12.89 -0.75 18.25
C SER A 53 11.69 0.18 18.07
N PRO A 54 10.52 -0.12 18.68
CA PRO A 54 9.34 0.75 18.62
C PRO A 54 9.64 2.18 19.10
N GLU A 55 10.44 2.35 20.15
CA GLU A 55 10.82 3.65 20.71
C GLU A 55 11.71 4.43 19.74
N GLN A 56 12.61 3.74 19.04
CA GLN A 56 13.46 4.37 18.03
C GLN A 56 12.62 4.82 16.83
N ILE A 57 11.66 4.00 16.38
CA ILE A 57 10.73 4.38 15.30
C ILE A 57 9.86 5.57 15.70
N GLU A 58 9.39 5.62 16.95
CA GLU A 58 8.63 6.77 17.45
C GLU A 58 9.46 8.07 17.35
N ASN A 59 10.71 8.04 17.78
CA ASN A 59 11.55 9.23 17.86
C ASN A 59 12.14 9.65 16.51
N ASP A 60 12.63 8.69 15.72
CA ASP A 60 13.38 8.98 14.49
C ASP A 60 12.46 9.08 13.25
N VAL A 61 11.26 8.51 13.30
CA VAL A 61 10.36 8.42 12.15
C VAL A 61 9.00 9.04 12.44
N ALA A 62 8.27 8.55 13.45
CA ALA A 62 6.90 8.99 13.71
C ALA A 62 6.88 10.49 14.05
N LYS A 63 7.56 10.92 15.12
CA LYS A 63 7.58 12.33 15.57
C LYS A 63 7.96 13.33 14.47
N PRO A 64 9.01 13.13 13.67
CA PRO A 64 9.30 14.00 12.53
C PRO A 64 8.16 14.07 11.52
N ILE A 65 7.51 12.94 11.20
CA ILE A 65 6.35 12.89 10.30
C ILE A 65 5.17 13.66 10.92
N GLU A 66 4.86 13.44 12.18
CA GLU A 66 3.77 14.17 12.86
C GLU A 66 4.02 15.69 12.80
N ASN A 67 5.23 16.13 13.13
CA ASN A 67 5.59 17.54 13.13
C ASN A 67 5.51 18.19 11.74
N ALA A 68 5.92 17.47 10.69
CA ALA A 68 5.85 17.97 9.33
C ALA A 68 4.42 18.02 8.80
N VAL A 69 3.63 16.98 9.06
CA VAL A 69 2.25 16.85 8.58
C VAL A 69 1.29 17.76 9.35
N ASN A 70 1.55 18.05 10.63
CA ASN A 70 0.73 18.97 11.41
C ASN A 70 0.71 20.41 10.84
N GLN A 71 1.61 20.73 9.93
CA GLN A 71 1.62 22.01 9.19
C GLN A 71 0.66 22.02 7.97
N VAL A 72 0.11 20.86 7.58
CA VAL A 72 -0.82 20.76 6.45
C VAL A 72 -2.18 21.31 6.86
N ALA A 73 -2.76 22.16 6.01
CA ALA A 73 -4.04 22.80 6.32
C ALA A 73 -5.19 21.78 6.31
N GLY A 74 -6.00 21.79 7.37
CA GLY A 74 -7.19 20.94 7.47
C GLY A 74 -6.98 19.61 8.17
N VAL A 75 -5.80 19.36 8.76
CA VAL A 75 -5.60 18.25 9.71
C VAL A 75 -6.55 18.42 10.90
N LYS A 76 -7.28 17.35 11.22
CA LYS A 76 -8.21 17.28 12.35
C LYS A 76 -7.65 16.42 13.48
N ARG A 77 -7.08 15.26 13.14
CA ARG A 77 -6.50 14.32 14.09
C ARG A 77 -5.38 13.52 13.43
N LEU A 78 -4.35 13.23 14.21
CA LEU A 78 -3.22 12.42 13.79
C LEU A 78 -3.00 11.31 14.83
N LEU A 79 -2.80 10.09 14.35
CA LEU A 79 -2.60 8.89 15.18
C LEU A 79 -1.43 8.12 14.59
N SER A 80 -0.37 7.90 15.35
CA SER A 80 0.75 7.05 14.92
C SER A 80 0.85 5.83 15.81
N ALA A 81 1.29 4.72 15.22
CA ALA A 81 1.69 3.54 15.97
C ALA A 81 3.02 3.01 15.44
N SER A 82 3.91 2.75 16.39
CA SER A 82 5.25 2.23 16.15
C SER A 82 5.30 0.76 16.55
N TYR A 83 5.85 -0.07 15.68
CA TYR A 83 6.12 -1.48 15.93
C TYR A 83 7.59 -1.76 15.68
N GLU A 84 8.06 -2.94 16.05
CA GLU A 84 9.41 -3.36 15.72
C GLU A 84 9.57 -3.43 14.18
N GLY A 85 10.56 -2.72 13.65
CA GLY A 85 10.87 -2.72 12.22
C GLY A 85 10.01 -1.83 11.31
N PHE A 86 8.88 -1.29 11.78
CA PHE A 86 8.03 -0.40 10.97
C PHE A 86 7.11 0.49 11.81
N GLY A 87 6.66 1.60 11.22
CA GLY A 87 5.66 2.50 11.80
C GLY A 87 4.58 2.85 10.79
N TRP A 88 3.39 3.18 11.29
CA TRP A 88 2.31 3.73 10.48
C TRP A 88 1.71 4.97 11.16
N THR A 89 1.34 5.94 10.33
CA THR A 89 0.70 7.18 10.76
C THR A 89 -0.59 7.38 9.98
N TRP A 90 -1.68 7.58 10.71
CA TRP A 90 -3.01 7.82 10.23
C TRP A 90 -3.40 9.28 10.44
N ILE A 91 -3.77 9.94 9.36
CA ILE A 91 -4.07 11.38 9.35
C ILE A 91 -5.52 11.54 8.92
N GLU A 92 -6.33 12.12 9.80
CA GLU A 92 -7.72 12.49 9.54
C GLU A 92 -7.78 13.99 9.21
N PHE A 93 -8.30 14.30 8.03
CA PHE A 93 -8.56 15.68 7.62
C PHE A 93 -10.05 16.05 7.79
N ARG A 94 -10.35 17.35 7.77
CA ARG A 94 -11.74 17.86 7.81
C ARG A 94 -12.47 17.54 6.50
N LEU A 95 -13.80 17.34 6.56
CA LEU A 95 -14.61 16.95 5.39
C LEU A 95 -14.60 17.97 4.24
N ASN A 96 -14.22 19.22 4.48
CA ASN A 96 -14.24 20.29 3.48
C ASN A 96 -12.95 20.39 2.64
N VAL A 97 -12.03 19.43 2.76
CA VAL A 97 -10.79 19.41 1.98
C VAL A 97 -10.87 18.39 0.84
N ASP A 98 -10.25 18.72 -0.28
CA ASP A 98 -10.03 17.78 -1.37
C ASP A 98 -9.03 16.69 -0.95
N GLN A 99 -9.43 15.41 -1.03
CA GLN A 99 -8.61 14.27 -0.62
C GLN A 99 -7.32 14.15 -1.46
N ASN A 100 -7.39 14.37 -2.77
CA ASN A 100 -6.21 14.26 -3.63
C ASN A 100 -5.21 15.38 -3.33
N ARG A 101 -5.70 16.59 -3.05
CA ARG A 101 -4.86 17.72 -2.62
C ARG A 101 -4.11 17.39 -1.33
N VAL A 102 -4.79 16.93 -0.28
CA VAL A 102 -4.14 16.67 1.02
C VAL A 102 -3.17 15.48 0.98
N VAL A 103 -3.42 14.48 0.13
CA VAL A 103 -2.48 13.38 -0.12
C VAL A 103 -1.18 13.92 -0.72
N GLN A 104 -1.26 14.80 -1.72
CA GLN A 104 -0.09 15.39 -2.35
C GLN A 104 0.64 16.33 -1.38
N GLU A 105 -0.07 17.20 -0.67
CA GLU A 105 0.55 18.08 0.35
C GLU A 105 1.26 17.28 1.45
N THR A 106 0.69 16.15 1.86
CA THR A 106 1.32 15.24 2.83
C THR A 106 2.58 14.58 2.26
N ARG A 107 2.55 14.13 1.00
CA ARG A 107 3.75 13.61 0.31
C ARG A 107 4.84 14.67 0.22
N ASP A 108 4.49 15.89 -0.13
CA ASP A 108 5.44 16.99 -0.26
C ASP A 108 6.09 17.32 1.09
N LYS A 109 5.30 17.36 2.17
CA LYS A 109 5.82 17.57 3.53
C LYS A 109 6.74 16.45 3.99
N ILE A 110 6.40 15.20 3.70
CA ILE A 110 7.25 14.05 4.03
C ILE A 110 8.54 14.04 3.19
N ALA A 111 8.45 14.42 1.91
CA ALA A 111 9.61 14.53 1.03
C ALA A 111 10.62 15.58 1.54
N GLN A 112 10.15 16.68 2.15
CA GLN A 112 11.01 17.71 2.75
C GLN A 112 11.82 17.19 3.94
N ILE A 113 11.23 16.32 4.76
CA ILE A 113 11.89 15.73 5.94
C ILE A 113 12.60 14.41 5.63
N ARG A 114 12.52 13.89 4.40
CA ARG A 114 13.17 12.63 4.01
C ARG A 114 14.66 12.61 4.39
N ALA A 115 15.35 13.74 4.21
CA ALA A 115 16.77 13.86 4.49
C ALA A 115 17.11 13.82 5.99
N THR A 116 16.14 14.03 6.89
CA THR A 116 16.36 13.94 8.33
C THR A 116 16.27 12.51 8.86
N PHE A 117 15.74 11.57 8.07
CA PHE A 117 15.67 10.18 8.48
C PHE A 117 17.05 9.50 8.46
N PRO A 118 17.29 8.53 9.36
CA PRO A 118 18.44 7.64 9.28
C PRO A 118 18.53 6.92 7.93
N ARG A 119 19.75 6.58 7.49
CA ARG A 119 20.02 5.97 6.18
C ARG A 119 19.35 4.60 5.96
N ASP A 120 19.03 3.91 7.05
CA ASP A 120 18.44 2.57 7.01
C ASP A 120 16.91 2.59 6.88
N VAL A 121 16.28 3.77 7.07
CA VAL A 121 14.85 3.98 6.88
C VAL A 121 14.52 3.88 5.39
N LYS A 122 13.50 3.10 5.05
CA LYS A 122 12.98 3.01 3.68
C LYS A 122 12.10 4.20 3.36
N ASP A 123 11.98 4.50 2.07
CA ASP A 123 11.15 5.62 1.61
C ASP A 123 9.69 5.45 2.11
N PRO A 124 9.13 6.48 2.79
CA PRO A 124 7.74 6.46 3.24
C PRO A 124 6.75 6.25 2.10
N VAL A 125 5.79 5.37 2.30
CA VAL A 125 4.70 5.11 1.36
C VAL A 125 3.47 5.86 1.84
N VAL A 126 3.02 6.85 1.06
CA VAL A 126 1.83 7.66 1.36
C VAL A 126 0.67 7.21 0.48
N THR A 127 -0.39 6.71 1.10
CA THR A 127 -1.61 6.23 0.45
C THR A 127 -2.84 6.99 0.92
N ARG A 128 -3.91 6.93 0.13
CA ARG A 128 -5.23 7.38 0.57
C ARG A 128 -5.70 6.43 1.66
N GLY A 129 -6.02 6.97 2.83
CA GLY A 129 -6.65 6.20 3.90
C GLY A 129 -8.14 6.02 3.59
N GLY A 130 -8.71 4.91 4.04
CA GLY A 130 -10.13 4.60 3.82
C GLY A 130 -10.48 4.29 2.36
N ASP A 131 -9.50 3.93 1.53
CA ASP A 131 -9.79 3.36 0.21
C ASP A 131 -10.56 2.05 0.45
N GLU A 132 -11.86 2.05 0.14
CA GLU A 132 -12.74 0.88 0.24
C GLU A 132 -12.19 -0.29 -0.62
N ASN A 133 -11.32 0.03 -1.59
CA ASN A 133 -10.56 -0.91 -2.41
C ASN A 133 -9.46 -1.69 -1.66
N ASP A 134 -9.03 -1.27 -0.46
CA ASP A 134 -8.05 -2.02 0.35
C ASP A 134 -8.74 -3.00 1.34
N GLN A 135 -10.08 -3.01 1.40
CA GLN A 135 -10.80 -4.06 2.15
C GLN A 135 -10.75 -5.38 1.37
N PRO A 136 -10.23 -6.47 1.97
CA PRO A 136 -10.19 -7.75 1.27
C PRO A 136 -11.60 -8.28 1.03
N VAL A 137 -11.95 -8.52 -0.23
CA VAL A 137 -13.25 -9.09 -0.62
C VAL A 137 -13.31 -10.60 -0.30
N ALA A 138 -12.16 -11.27 -0.25
CA ALA A 138 -12.07 -12.68 0.08
C ALA A 138 -10.74 -13.01 0.76
N PHE A 139 -10.78 -14.00 1.67
CA PHE A 139 -9.60 -14.58 2.30
C PHE A 139 -9.51 -16.06 1.94
N TYR A 140 -8.33 -16.48 1.51
CA TYR A 140 -8.04 -17.87 1.16
C TYR A 140 -6.83 -18.37 1.93
N ALA A 141 -6.89 -19.63 2.36
CA ALA A 141 -5.76 -20.34 2.95
C ALA A 141 -5.29 -21.44 2.00
N LEU A 142 -3.99 -21.48 1.75
CA LEU A 142 -3.36 -22.56 1.00
C LEU A 142 -2.93 -23.68 1.94
N VAL A 143 -3.52 -24.85 1.73
CA VAL A 143 -3.22 -26.06 2.51
C VAL A 143 -2.71 -27.13 1.54
N GLY A 144 -1.60 -27.78 1.88
CA GLY A 144 -1.08 -28.91 1.11
C GLY A 144 -0.48 -29.95 2.03
N GLU A 145 -1.09 -31.12 2.07
CA GLU A 145 -0.57 -32.27 2.83
C GLU A 145 0.78 -32.72 2.26
N GLY A 146 1.78 -32.86 3.13
CA GLY A 146 3.13 -33.30 2.75
C GLY A 146 3.97 -32.28 1.98
N ARG A 147 3.48 -31.06 1.73
CA ARG A 147 4.27 -29.97 1.10
C ARG A 147 4.93 -29.10 2.15
N SER A 148 6.18 -28.70 1.89
CA SER A 148 6.84 -27.73 2.77
C SER A 148 6.19 -26.34 2.63
N ALA A 149 6.26 -25.54 3.69
CA ALA A 149 5.79 -24.16 3.66
C ALA A 149 6.48 -23.32 2.57
N ARG A 150 7.73 -23.67 2.22
CA ARG A 150 8.46 -23.06 1.11
C ARG A 150 7.81 -23.37 -0.23
N ASP A 151 7.47 -24.63 -0.47
CA ASP A 151 6.85 -25.05 -1.74
C ASP A 151 5.45 -24.45 -1.90
N LEU A 152 4.70 -24.36 -0.80
CA LEU A 152 3.41 -23.67 -0.76
C LEU A 152 3.56 -22.18 -1.02
N THR A 153 4.56 -21.52 -0.44
CA THR A 153 4.85 -20.09 -0.70
C THR A 153 5.19 -19.88 -2.18
N ALA A 154 6.05 -20.73 -2.77
CA ALA A 154 6.42 -20.62 -4.17
C ALA A 154 5.21 -20.82 -5.11
N LEU A 155 4.36 -21.82 -4.83
CA LEU A 155 3.13 -22.05 -5.59
C LEU A 155 2.18 -20.85 -5.48
N ALA A 156 2.04 -20.29 -4.27
CA ALA A 156 1.20 -19.15 -4.00
C ALA A 156 1.66 -17.91 -4.78
N GLU A 157 2.95 -17.58 -4.74
CA GLU A 157 3.49 -16.39 -5.42
C GLU A 157 3.53 -16.54 -6.94
N GLN A 158 3.94 -17.71 -7.44
CA GLN A 158 4.20 -17.87 -8.87
C GLN A 158 2.95 -18.21 -9.67
N VAL A 159 1.99 -18.91 -9.07
CA VAL A 159 0.81 -19.43 -9.76
C VAL A 159 -0.46 -18.76 -9.27
N VAL A 160 -0.75 -18.85 -7.97
CA VAL A 160 -2.05 -18.41 -7.42
C VAL A 160 -2.20 -16.90 -7.45
N GLN A 161 -1.22 -16.17 -6.91
CA GLN A 161 -1.21 -14.72 -6.87
C GLN A 161 -1.31 -14.14 -8.28
N LYS A 162 -0.39 -14.55 -9.18
CA LYS A 162 -0.42 -14.12 -10.59
C LYS A 162 -1.69 -14.53 -11.34
N GLY A 163 -2.31 -15.65 -10.97
CA GLY A 163 -3.56 -16.11 -11.55
C GLY A 163 -4.73 -15.20 -11.16
N LEU A 164 -4.85 -14.89 -9.87
CA LEU A 164 -5.90 -14.03 -9.32
C LEU A 164 -5.74 -12.57 -9.77
N GLU A 165 -4.51 -12.04 -9.81
CA GLU A 165 -4.21 -10.69 -10.28
C GLU A 165 -4.59 -10.46 -11.76
N ARG A 166 -4.74 -11.53 -12.57
CA ARG A 166 -5.20 -11.41 -13.97
C ARG A 166 -6.72 -11.31 -14.11
N VAL A 167 -7.48 -11.62 -13.07
CA VAL A 167 -8.95 -11.60 -13.12
C VAL A 167 -9.41 -10.14 -13.14
N ASN A 168 -10.26 -9.78 -14.10
CA ASN A 168 -10.79 -8.43 -14.21
C ASN A 168 -11.59 -8.07 -12.94
N GLY A 169 -11.30 -6.91 -12.35
CA GLY A 169 -11.87 -6.46 -11.08
C GLY A 169 -11.03 -6.77 -9.84
N VAL A 170 -9.93 -7.53 -9.96
CA VAL A 170 -9.00 -7.74 -8.84
C VAL A 170 -7.95 -6.62 -8.82
N GLY A 171 -7.99 -5.78 -7.79
CA GLY A 171 -7.04 -4.68 -7.62
C GLY A 171 -5.66 -5.11 -7.09
N ARG A 172 -5.64 -5.96 -6.05
CA ARG A 172 -4.41 -6.45 -5.41
C ARG A 172 -4.65 -7.79 -4.72
N VAL A 173 -3.64 -8.66 -4.75
CA VAL A 173 -3.62 -9.91 -3.98
C VAL A 173 -2.45 -9.87 -3.00
N THR A 174 -2.75 -9.89 -1.71
CA THR A 174 -1.73 -9.88 -0.65
C THR A 174 -1.55 -11.28 -0.09
N LEU A 175 -0.30 -11.77 -0.10
CA LEU A 175 0.04 -13.08 0.44
C LEU A 175 0.66 -12.95 1.83
N GLY A 176 0.00 -13.51 2.84
CA GLY A 176 0.50 -13.62 4.22
C GLY A 176 1.24 -14.94 4.48
N GLY A 177 2.02 -15.00 5.57
CA GLY A 177 2.65 -16.25 6.03
C GLY A 177 3.79 -16.78 5.14
N LYS A 178 4.41 -15.91 4.35
CA LYS A 178 5.46 -16.28 3.39
C LYS A 178 6.69 -16.85 4.09
N VAL A 179 7.23 -17.94 3.54
CA VAL A 179 8.57 -18.43 3.91
C VAL A 179 9.55 -18.07 2.80
N THR A 180 10.23 -16.93 2.97
CA THR A 180 11.24 -16.46 2.01
C THR A 180 12.54 -17.23 2.15
N ARG A 181 13.19 -17.56 1.02
CA ARG A 181 14.52 -18.16 1.02
C ARG A 181 15.55 -17.13 1.49
N GLN A 182 16.14 -17.37 2.65
CA GLN A 182 17.28 -16.62 3.18
C GLN A 182 18.54 -17.50 3.17
N ILE A 183 19.69 -16.92 2.80
CA ILE A 183 21.00 -17.53 2.98
C ILE A 183 21.60 -16.90 4.24
N GLN A 184 21.76 -17.69 5.30
CA GLN A 184 22.39 -17.22 6.52
C GLN A 184 23.89 -17.51 6.48
N VAL A 185 24.70 -16.47 6.45
CA VAL A 185 26.15 -16.59 6.58
C VAL A 185 26.51 -16.48 8.05
N ARG A 186 26.84 -17.61 8.68
CA ARG A 186 27.28 -17.65 10.08
C ARG A 186 28.79 -17.58 10.11
N VAL A 187 29.33 -16.53 10.70
CA VAL A 187 30.77 -16.31 10.78
C VAL A 187 31.29 -16.79 12.13
N ASP A 188 32.43 -17.49 12.11
CA ASP A 188 33.12 -17.94 13.32
C ASP A 188 34.04 -16.82 13.84
N SER A 189 33.70 -16.28 15.01
CA SER A 189 34.42 -15.17 15.62
C SER A 189 35.86 -15.52 15.99
N ALA A 190 36.14 -16.76 16.41
CA ALA A 190 37.49 -17.17 16.79
C ALA A 190 38.43 -17.21 15.58
N ARG A 191 37.94 -17.70 14.43
CA ARG A 191 38.70 -17.71 13.17
C ARG A 191 38.93 -16.31 12.61
N LEU A 192 37.95 -15.41 12.71
CA LEU A 192 38.12 -14.02 12.30
C LEU A 192 39.26 -13.33 13.04
N ILE A 193 39.28 -13.48 14.37
CA ILE A 193 40.33 -12.91 15.22
C ILE A 193 41.70 -13.49 14.86
N ALA A 194 41.79 -14.81 14.67
CA ALA A 194 43.04 -15.47 14.29
C ALA A 194 43.58 -15.01 12.92
N LEU A 195 42.69 -14.62 12.00
CA LEU A 195 43.02 -14.11 10.67
C LEU A 195 43.16 -12.58 10.63
N GLY A 196 42.91 -11.88 11.74
CA GLY A 196 42.93 -10.41 11.79
C GLY A 196 41.83 -9.75 10.96
N LEU A 197 40.73 -10.45 10.68
CA LEU A 197 39.63 -9.97 9.83
C LEU A 197 38.48 -9.42 10.68
N THR A 198 37.83 -8.35 10.20
CA THR A 198 36.62 -7.82 10.82
C THR A 198 35.35 -8.35 10.13
N VAL A 199 34.22 -8.32 10.84
CA VAL A 199 32.92 -8.69 10.25
C VAL A 199 32.58 -7.79 9.06
N ASP A 200 32.87 -6.50 9.13
CA ASP A 200 32.64 -5.56 8.04
C ASP A 200 33.42 -5.91 6.77
N GLN A 201 34.64 -6.43 6.90
CA GLN A 201 35.43 -6.89 5.75
C GLN A 201 34.78 -8.11 5.09
N VAL A 202 34.23 -9.05 5.87
CA VAL A 202 33.49 -10.20 5.32
C VAL A 202 32.23 -9.73 4.59
N VAL A 203 31.48 -8.80 5.18
CA VAL A 203 30.28 -8.22 4.55
C VAL A 203 30.65 -7.49 3.25
N ALA A 204 31.74 -6.71 3.25
CA ALA A 204 32.21 -6.01 2.06
C ALA A 204 32.64 -6.99 0.96
N ALA A 205 33.36 -8.07 1.32
CA ALA A 205 33.78 -9.11 0.38
C ALA A 205 32.58 -9.85 -0.23
N LEU A 206 31.57 -10.20 0.58
CA LEU A 206 30.34 -10.82 0.08
C LEU A 206 29.56 -9.90 -0.85
N LYS A 207 29.47 -8.61 -0.52
CA LYS A 207 28.84 -7.60 -1.39
C LYS A 207 29.57 -7.46 -2.72
N ALA A 208 30.91 -7.50 -2.71
CA ALA A 208 31.72 -7.40 -3.92
C ALA A 208 31.65 -8.67 -4.78
N ALA A 209 31.54 -9.85 -4.18
CA ALA A 209 31.40 -11.12 -4.90
C ALA A 209 30.02 -11.29 -5.55
N ASN A 210 28.96 -10.77 -4.91
CA ASN A 210 27.58 -10.87 -5.41
C ASN A 210 27.20 -9.73 -6.38
N VAL A 211 28.11 -9.34 -7.27
CA VAL A 211 27.84 -8.34 -8.31
C VAL A 211 27.88 -9.04 -9.67
N SER A 212 26.77 -8.93 -10.41
CA SER A 212 26.75 -9.30 -11.83
C SER A 212 27.10 -8.05 -12.65
N VAL A 213 28.31 -8.00 -13.17
CA VAL A 213 28.78 -6.88 -14.00
C VAL A 213 28.64 -7.29 -15.47
N ALA A 214 27.92 -6.48 -16.26
CA ALA A 214 27.97 -6.58 -17.71
C ALA A 214 29.35 -6.09 -18.17
N VAL A 215 30.12 -6.94 -18.84
CA VAL A 215 31.51 -6.61 -19.23
C VAL A 215 31.54 -5.70 -20.46
N GLY A 216 30.42 -5.59 -21.18
CA GLY A 216 30.25 -4.78 -22.38
C GLY A 216 29.70 -5.61 -23.55
N SER A 217 29.56 -4.99 -24.72
CA SER A 217 29.38 -5.71 -25.98
C SER A 217 30.70 -5.84 -26.72
N LEU A 218 30.96 -7.01 -27.30
CA LEU A 218 32.01 -7.21 -28.29
C LEU A 218 31.38 -6.98 -29.66
N GLU A 219 31.76 -5.89 -30.32
CA GLU A 219 31.33 -5.57 -31.66
C GLU A 219 32.35 -6.12 -32.67
N ASN A 220 31.91 -7.01 -33.56
CA ASN A 220 32.66 -7.42 -34.74
C ASN A 220 31.89 -6.93 -35.99
N ARG A 221 32.56 -6.80 -37.14
CA ARG A 221 32.01 -6.22 -38.39
C ARG A 221 30.69 -6.86 -38.90
N SER A 222 30.29 -8.00 -38.33
CA SER A 222 29.10 -8.75 -38.73
C SER A 222 28.17 -9.14 -37.57
N ALA A 223 28.51 -8.87 -36.30
CA ALA A 223 27.68 -9.20 -35.15
C ALA A 223 28.11 -8.46 -33.86
N GLU A 224 27.12 -8.07 -33.07
CA GLU A 224 27.30 -7.57 -31.70
C GLU A 224 26.94 -8.69 -30.72
N ALA A 225 27.89 -9.06 -29.84
CA ALA A 225 27.67 -10.07 -28.81
C ALA A 225 27.80 -9.44 -27.42
N ILE A 226 26.74 -9.52 -26.61
CA ILE A 226 26.74 -9.02 -25.23
C ILE A 226 27.44 -10.06 -24.35
N VAL A 227 28.53 -9.66 -23.69
CA VAL A 227 29.28 -10.53 -22.78
C VAL A 227 28.92 -10.20 -21.34
N ARG A 228 28.38 -11.19 -20.62
CA ARG A 228 28.08 -11.09 -19.19
C ARG A 228 28.92 -12.10 -18.41
N VAL A 229 29.57 -11.64 -17.34
CA VAL A 229 30.20 -12.54 -16.37
C VAL A 229 29.21 -12.77 -15.25
N ASP A 230 28.81 -14.02 -15.05
CA ASP A 230 28.01 -14.42 -13.89
C ASP A 230 28.95 -14.51 -12.68
N GLY A 231 28.82 -13.56 -11.76
CA GLY A 231 29.32 -13.70 -10.39
C GLY A 231 28.42 -14.69 -9.64
N ARG A 232 29.00 -15.74 -9.06
CA ARG A 232 28.32 -16.68 -8.16
C ARG A 232 28.83 -16.49 -6.74
#